data_AF-A0A5N6KMP3-F1
#
_entry.id   AF-A0A5N6KMP3-F1
#
_cell.length_a   1.000
_cell.length_b   1.000
_cell.length_c   1.000
_cell.angle_alpha   90.00
_cell.angle_beta   90.00
_cell.angle_gamma   90.00
#
_symmetry.space_group_name_H-M   'P 1'
#
loop_
_entity.id
_entity.type
_entity.pdbx_description
1 polymer ?
#
loop_
_entity_poly.entity_id
_entity_poly.type
_entity_poly.pdbx_seq_one_letter_code
_entity_poly.pdbx_strand_id
1 'polypeptide(L)'
;MESAKVFLIGCIIRFDILSSLTENTVPALSGRYQQLLHTSSYRLPLQAALQCRTWIFSTLLDIYSLREWRERKEAEGMLSLRELISKAFPIKKTLERGICLNMEEINIFKQNLEGSSDCTNIGSQQSDYNMLAATHIFACSVSIFLEVVLSGALPKLPEIQHEVGRALESYSYIHDPDFMNVFHWPLCVAASVAELDHYDSFRSLLSSPNIAWIGAFRESLERLEEHWRVSTNMKTTEAGVEPAWTRKFMAWDILIA
;
A
#
# COMPACT_ATOMS: atom_id res chain seq x y z
N MET A 1 15.26 -15.41 22.55
CA MET A 1 16.25 -15.00 21.52
C MET A 1 15.71 -15.15 20.10
N GLU A 2 15.08 -16.29 19.75
CA GLU A 2 14.56 -16.51 18.39
C GLU A 2 13.47 -15.50 17.96
N SER A 3 12.56 -15.11 18.86
CA SER A 3 11.52 -14.10 18.56
C SER A 3 12.09 -12.73 18.16
N ALA A 4 13.11 -12.24 18.86
CA ALA A 4 13.77 -10.97 18.55
C ALA A 4 14.50 -11.01 17.19
N LYS A 5 15.13 -12.15 16.87
CA LYS A 5 15.75 -12.37 15.56
C LYS A 5 14.72 -12.36 14.43
N VAL A 6 13.60 -13.05 14.61
CA VAL A 6 12.52 -13.07 13.61
C VAL A 6 11.88 -11.70 13.44
N PHE A 7 11.72 -10.94 14.53
CA PHE A 7 11.26 -9.56 14.48
C PHE A 7 12.22 -8.69 13.66
N LEU A 8 13.52 -8.74 13.92
CA LEU A 8 14.53 -7.99 13.16
C LEU A 8 14.52 -8.37 11.67
N ILE A 9 14.40 -9.67 11.36
CA ILE A 9 14.23 -10.15 9.98
C ILE A 9 12.97 -9.55 9.36
N GLY A 10 11.85 -9.49 10.10
CA GLY A 10 10.62 -8.85 9.65
C GLY A 10 10.79 -7.36 9.35
N CYS A 11 11.58 -6.62 10.14
CA CYS A 11 11.89 -5.22 9.85
C CYS A 11 12.68 -5.09 8.54
N ILE A 12 13.68 -5.95 8.31
CA ILE A 12 14.44 -5.99 7.06
C ILE A 12 13.52 -6.29 5.88
N ILE A 13 12.67 -7.31 6.00
CA ILE A 13 11.66 -7.66 4.97
C ILE A 13 10.77 -6.46 4.66
N ARG A 14 10.28 -5.77 5.71
CA ARG A 14 9.46 -4.58 5.55
C ARG A 14 10.18 -3.51 4.74
N PHE A 15 11.39 -3.13 5.16
CA PHE A 15 12.13 -2.08 4.46
C PHE A 15 12.44 -2.45 3.01
N ASP A 16 12.98 -3.64 2.76
CA ASP A 16 13.38 -4.09 1.42
C ASP A 16 12.19 -4.16 0.45
N ILE A 17 11.05 -4.69 0.89
CA ILE A 17 9.85 -4.80 0.05
C ILE A 17 9.20 -3.44 -0.21
N LEU A 18 9.15 -2.56 0.80
CA LEU A 18 8.53 -1.24 0.64
C LEU A 18 9.42 -0.30 -0.20
N SER A 19 10.75 -0.39 -0.10
CA SER A 19 11.68 0.36 -0.96
C SER A 19 11.73 -0.18 -2.39
N SER A 20 11.46 -1.46 -2.62
CA SER A 20 11.42 -2.03 -3.98
C SER A 20 10.38 -1.39 -4.91
N LEU A 21 9.42 -0.65 -4.34
CA LEU A 21 8.45 0.14 -5.09
C LEU A 21 9.11 1.10 -6.07
N THR A 22 10.27 1.62 -5.67
CA THR A 22 10.94 2.70 -6.35
C THR A 22 12.12 2.24 -7.19
N GLU A 23 12.71 1.10 -6.84
CA GLU A 23 13.82 0.50 -7.58
C GLU A 23 13.34 -0.19 -8.86
N ASN A 24 12.03 -0.36 -9.01
CA ASN A 24 11.39 -1.05 -10.12
C ASN A 24 11.94 -2.48 -10.33
N THR A 25 12.38 -3.10 -9.24
CA THR A 25 12.96 -4.44 -9.19
C THR A 25 12.20 -5.30 -8.19
N VAL A 26 12.26 -6.61 -8.38
CA VAL A 26 11.81 -7.55 -7.35
C VAL A 26 12.90 -7.62 -6.27
N PRO A 27 12.56 -7.59 -4.97
CA PRO A 27 13.55 -7.78 -3.91
C PRO A 27 14.38 -9.05 -4.15
N ALA A 28 15.70 -8.94 -4.04
CA ALA A 28 16.63 -10.02 -4.41
C ALA A 28 16.39 -11.32 -3.63
N LEU A 29 15.86 -11.22 -2.41
CA LEU A 29 15.56 -12.34 -1.53
C LEU A 29 14.08 -12.74 -1.51
N SER A 30 13.28 -12.31 -2.50
CA SER A 30 11.84 -12.57 -2.61
C SER A 30 11.44 -14.03 -2.34
N GLY A 31 12.17 -15.00 -2.88
CA GLY A 31 11.92 -16.43 -2.63
C GLY A 31 12.09 -16.84 -1.16
N ARG A 32 13.09 -16.29 -0.46
CA ARG A 32 13.28 -16.52 0.98
C ARG A 32 12.24 -15.78 1.81
N TYR A 33 11.85 -14.58 1.38
CA TYR A 33 10.80 -13.81 2.05
C TYR A 33 9.46 -14.53 1.99
N GLN A 34 9.06 -15.06 0.83
CA GLN A 34 7.85 -15.87 0.69
C GLN A 34 7.84 -17.08 1.65
N GLN A 35 8.97 -17.79 1.76
CA GLN A 35 9.10 -18.92 2.70
C GLN A 35 8.89 -18.49 4.16
N LEU A 36 9.51 -17.38 4.57
CA LEU A 36 9.39 -16.85 5.93
C LEU A 36 7.97 -16.36 6.23
N LEU A 37 7.35 -15.62 5.31
CA LEU A 37 6.00 -15.05 5.47
C LEU A 37 4.92 -16.14 5.60
N HIS A 38 5.14 -17.32 5.01
CA HIS A 38 4.24 -18.48 5.12
C HIS A 38 4.55 -19.39 6.32
N THR A 39 5.67 -19.18 7.03
CA THR A 39 6.06 -20.03 8.15
C THR A 39 5.25 -19.69 9.41
N SER A 40 4.32 -20.57 9.79
CA SER A 40 3.39 -20.34 10.90
C SER A 40 4.07 -20.06 12.26
N SER A 41 5.23 -20.66 12.53
CA SER A 41 5.98 -20.44 13.79
C SER A 41 6.51 -19.02 13.93
N TYR A 42 6.63 -18.28 12.82
CA TYR A 42 7.17 -16.93 12.78
C TYR A 42 6.08 -15.87 12.60
N ARG A 43 4.81 -16.27 12.48
CA ARG A 43 3.70 -15.38 12.14
C ARG A 43 3.60 -14.17 13.07
N LEU A 44 3.53 -14.38 14.38
CA LEU A 44 3.35 -13.29 15.36
C LEU A 44 4.51 -12.28 15.36
N PRO A 45 5.79 -12.70 15.54
CA PRO A 45 6.90 -11.75 15.51
C PRO A 45 7.07 -11.08 14.14
N LEU A 46 6.74 -11.76 13.04
CA LEU A 46 6.73 -11.13 11.71
C LEU A 46 5.63 -10.08 11.59
N GLN A 47 4.39 -10.38 12.00
CA GLN A 47 3.29 -9.41 11.93
C GLN A 47 3.59 -8.18 12.80
N ALA A 48 4.18 -8.37 13.98
CA ALA A 48 4.63 -7.26 14.82
C ALA A 48 5.69 -6.40 14.11
N ALA A 49 6.64 -7.00 13.39
CA ALA A 49 7.67 -6.26 12.66
C ALA A 49 7.15 -5.59 11.39
N LEU A 50 6.27 -6.28 10.66
CA LEU A 50 5.63 -5.79 9.45
C LEU A 50 4.53 -4.75 9.75
N GLN A 51 4.05 -4.69 10.99
CA GLN A 51 2.94 -3.84 11.45
C GLN A 51 1.63 -4.07 10.67
N CYS A 52 1.48 -5.24 10.05
CA CYS A 52 0.26 -5.72 9.41
C CYS A 52 0.37 -7.25 9.19
N ARG A 53 -0.69 -7.88 8.68
CA ARG A 53 -0.67 -9.32 8.39
C ARG A 53 0.30 -9.66 7.25
N THR A 54 1.01 -10.79 7.40
CA THR A 54 2.05 -11.24 6.45
C THR A 54 1.56 -11.43 5.02
N TRP A 55 0.27 -11.73 4.81
CA TRP A 55 -0.29 -11.94 3.48
C TRP A 55 -0.18 -10.70 2.59
N ILE A 56 -0.18 -9.49 3.17
CA ILE A 56 0.03 -8.22 2.46
C ILE A 56 1.38 -8.24 1.74
N PHE A 57 2.44 -8.57 2.47
CA PHE A 57 3.79 -8.59 1.94
C PHE A 57 4.01 -9.74 0.95
N SER A 58 3.36 -10.89 1.16
CA SER A 58 3.33 -11.96 0.16
C SER A 58 2.67 -11.51 -1.15
N THR A 59 1.53 -10.80 -1.07
CA THR A 59 0.85 -10.26 -2.26
C THR A 59 1.69 -9.17 -2.95
N LEU A 60 2.37 -8.31 -2.19
CA LEU A 60 3.30 -7.32 -2.76
C LEU A 60 4.42 -7.96 -3.58
N LEU A 61 5.03 -9.03 -3.07
CA LEU A 61 6.05 -9.78 -3.81
C LEU A 61 5.52 -10.36 -5.14
N ASP A 62 4.27 -10.84 -5.14
CA ASP A 62 3.61 -11.33 -6.35
C ASP A 62 3.37 -10.19 -7.35
N ILE A 63 2.97 -9.00 -6.87
CA ILE A 63 2.78 -7.82 -7.73
C ILE A 63 4.11 -7.31 -8.30
N TYR A 64 5.19 -7.28 -7.51
CA TYR A 64 6.52 -6.95 -8.03
C TYR A 64 6.96 -7.91 -9.11
N SER A 65 6.74 -9.22 -8.90
CA SER A 65 7.05 -10.25 -9.90
C SER A 65 6.22 -10.05 -11.18
N LEU A 66 4.95 -9.66 -11.04
CA LEU A 66 4.09 -9.33 -12.18
C LEU A 66 4.58 -8.08 -12.93
N ARG A 67 4.95 -7.02 -12.21
CA ARG A 67 5.47 -5.77 -12.76
C ARG A 67 6.76 -6.01 -13.56
N GLU A 68 7.75 -6.65 -12.96
CA GLU A 68 9.01 -6.98 -13.63
C GLU A 68 8.76 -7.85 -14.87
N TRP A 69 7.85 -8.82 -14.77
CA TRP A 69 7.46 -9.62 -15.92
C TRP A 69 6.82 -8.82 -17.05
N ARG A 70 5.87 -7.93 -16.71
CA ARG A 70 5.15 -7.07 -17.65
C ARG A 70 6.13 -6.18 -18.40
N GLU A 71 7.04 -5.52 -17.67
CA GLU A 71 8.01 -4.59 -18.24
C GLU A 71 9.00 -5.29 -19.16
N ARG A 72 9.50 -6.46 -18.77
CA ARG A 72 10.36 -7.27 -19.64
C ARG A 72 9.65 -7.65 -20.95
N LYS A 73 8.37 -8.05 -20.86
CA LYS A 73 7.56 -8.39 -22.04
C LYS A 73 7.23 -7.18 -22.90
N GLU A 74 7.01 -6.03 -22.29
CA GLU A 74 6.81 -4.75 -22.98
C GLU A 74 8.08 -4.33 -23.74
N ALA A 75 9.25 -4.43 -23.10
CA ALA A 75 10.54 -4.15 -23.73
C ALA A 75 10.86 -5.10 -24.90
N GLU A 76 10.44 -6.35 -24.81
CA GLU A 76 10.54 -7.35 -25.88
C GLU A 76 9.52 -7.14 -27.01
N GLY A 77 8.55 -6.23 -26.86
CA GLY A 77 7.44 -6.07 -27.81
C GLY A 77 6.48 -7.26 -27.85
N MET A 78 6.51 -8.12 -26.82
CA MET A 78 5.76 -9.38 -26.73
C MET A 78 4.70 -9.37 -25.63
N LEU A 79 4.31 -8.19 -25.13
CA LEU A 79 3.29 -8.07 -24.09
C LEU A 79 1.91 -8.47 -24.64
N SER A 80 1.39 -9.59 -24.14
CA SER A 80 0.03 -10.04 -24.43
C SER A 80 -0.92 -9.60 -23.32
N LEU A 81 -1.94 -8.82 -23.67
CA LEU A 81 -2.99 -8.41 -22.72
C LEU A 81 -3.69 -9.60 -22.07
N ARG A 82 -3.93 -10.67 -22.84
CA ARG A 82 -4.54 -11.90 -22.34
C ARG A 82 -3.64 -12.58 -21.30
N GLU A 83 -2.33 -12.62 -21.53
CA GLU A 83 -1.39 -13.21 -20.58
C GLU A 83 -1.26 -12.35 -19.31
N LEU A 84 -1.23 -11.02 -19.47
CA LEU A 84 -1.23 -10.08 -18.35
C LEU A 84 -2.44 -10.31 -17.44
N ILE A 85 -3.65 -10.34 -17.99
CA ILE A 85 -4.88 -10.61 -17.24
C ILE A 85 -4.83 -11.99 -16.56
N SER A 86 -4.37 -13.02 -17.28
CA SER A 86 -4.25 -14.38 -16.75
C SER A 86 -3.32 -14.45 -15.53
N LYS A 87 -2.20 -13.73 -15.53
CA LYS A 87 -1.25 -13.67 -14.41
C LYS A 87 -1.73 -12.79 -13.26
N ALA A 88 -2.43 -11.70 -13.56
CA ALA A 88 -2.94 -10.76 -12.57
C ALA A 88 -4.16 -11.30 -11.81
N PHE A 89 -5.02 -12.06 -12.49
CA PHE A 89 -6.27 -12.59 -11.93
C PHE A 89 -6.10 -13.34 -10.60
N PRO A 90 -5.17 -14.31 -10.45
CA PRO A 90 -4.99 -15.00 -9.17
C PRO A 90 -4.50 -14.07 -8.05
N ILE A 91 -3.71 -13.04 -8.37
CA ILE A 91 -3.22 -12.04 -7.41
C ILE A 91 -4.40 -11.19 -6.93
N LYS A 92 -5.17 -10.61 -7.87
CA LYS A 92 -6.38 -9.81 -7.57
C LYS A 92 -7.39 -10.61 -6.75
N LYS A 93 -7.66 -11.86 -7.14
CA LYS A 93 -8.57 -12.75 -6.41
C LYS A 93 -8.09 -13.02 -4.98
N THR A 94 -6.79 -13.21 -4.78
CA THR A 94 -6.21 -13.46 -3.45
C THR A 94 -6.30 -12.21 -2.57
N LEU A 95 -6.00 -11.04 -3.13
CA LEU A 95 -6.08 -9.74 -2.48
C LEU A 95 -7.52 -9.43 -2.04
N GLU A 96 -8.49 -9.49 -2.95
CA GLU A 96 -9.91 -9.21 -2.63
C GLU A 96 -10.47 -10.19 -1.60
N ARG A 97 -10.10 -11.47 -1.67
CA ARG A 97 -10.45 -12.44 -0.62
C ARG A 97 -9.87 -12.04 0.73
N GLY A 98 -8.61 -11.62 0.78
CA GLY A 98 -7.94 -11.16 2.01
C GLY A 98 -8.60 -9.92 2.60
N ILE A 99 -8.97 -8.96 1.75
CA ILE A 99 -9.72 -7.75 2.12
C ILE A 99 -11.07 -8.12 2.73
N CYS A 100 -11.85 -8.98 2.07
CA CYS A 100 -13.15 -9.43 2.53
C CYS A 100 -13.08 -10.07 3.92
N LEU A 101 -12.18 -11.04 4.11
CA LEU A 101 -11.99 -11.72 5.40
C LEU A 101 -11.54 -10.75 6.50
N ASN A 102 -10.62 -9.83 6.19
CA ASN A 102 -10.16 -8.84 7.17
C ASN A 102 -11.27 -7.87 7.58
N MET A 103 -12.15 -7.48 6.65
CA MET A 103 -13.31 -6.64 6.93
C MET A 103 -14.37 -7.35 7.78
N GLU A 104 -14.60 -8.63 7.54
CA GLU A 104 -15.46 -9.45 8.41
C GLU A 104 -14.93 -9.45 9.85
N GLU A 105 -13.62 -9.62 10.04
CA GLU A 105 -12.99 -9.57 11.37
C GLU A 105 -13.10 -8.20 12.03
N ILE A 106 -12.93 -7.10 11.28
CA ILE A 106 -13.15 -5.72 11.78
C ILE A 106 -14.59 -5.55 12.26
N ASN A 107 -15.57 -6.04 11.49
CA ASN A 107 -16.98 -5.89 11.83
C ASN A 107 -17.36 -6.69 13.08
N ILE A 108 -16.85 -7.93 13.21
CA ILE A 108 -17.01 -8.74 14.42
C ILE A 108 -16.44 -8.01 15.64
N PHE A 109 -15.26 -7.42 15.48
CA PHE A 109 -14.61 -6.68 16.56
C PHE A 109 -15.45 -5.45 17.00
N LYS A 110 -15.97 -4.67 16.05
CA LYS A 110 -16.85 -3.51 16.35
C LYS A 110 -18.12 -3.94 17.09
N GLN A 111 -18.78 -5.02 16.67
CA GLN A 111 -19.98 -5.56 17.32
C GLN A 111 -19.70 -6.00 18.78
N ASN A 112 -18.55 -6.60 19.03
CA ASN A 112 -18.17 -7.04 20.38
C ASN A 112 -17.89 -5.86 21.33
N LEU A 113 -17.35 -4.75 20.82
CA LEU A 113 -17.14 -3.53 21.61
C LEU A 113 -18.45 -2.86 22.03
N GLU A 114 -19.45 -2.82 21.15
CA GLU A 114 -20.77 -2.24 21.45
C GLU A 114 -21.56 -3.06 22.48
N GLY A 115 -21.27 -4.37 22.60
CA GLY A 115 -21.96 -5.29 23.49
C GLY A 115 -21.28 -5.54 24.85
N SER A 116 -20.08 -5.01 25.10
CA SER A 116 -19.27 -5.34 26.28
C SER A 116 -19.09 -4.15 27.23
N SER A 117 -19.67 -4.24 28.43
CA SER A 117 -19.51 -3.28 29.53
C SER A 117 -18.30 -3.57 30.45
N ASP A 118 -17.48 -4.57 30.14
CA ASP A 118 -16.37 -5.01 31.00
C ASP A 118 -15.02 -4.39 30.59
N CYS A 119 -14.45 -3.62 31.50
CA CYS A 119 -13.29 -2.73 31.32
C CYS A 119 -11.90 -3.38 31.55
N THR A 120 -11.80 -4.71 31.63
CA THR A 120 -10.57 -5.41 32.05
C THR A 120 -9.65 -5.89 30.93
N ASN A 121 -10.06 -5.85 29.65
CA ASN A 121 -9.27 -6.35 28.49
C ASN A 121 -8.99 -5.31 27.38
N ILE A 122 -9.14 -4.02 27.67
CA ILE A 122 -9.10 -2.93 26.67
C ILE A 122 -7.78 -2.90 25.87
N GLY A 123 -6.63 -3.15 26.51
CA GLY A 123 -5.31 -3.01 25.88
C GLY A 123 -4.98 -4.06 24.81
N SER A 124 -5.30 -5.34 25.04
CA SER A 124 -5.07 -6.41 24.04
C SER A 124 -6.03 -6.30 22.86
N GLN A 125 -7.29 -5.98 23.15
CA GLN A 125 -8.32 -5.74 22.14
C GLN A 125 -7.93 -4.59 21.21
N GLN A 126 -7.45 -3.46 21.75
CA GLN A 126 -7.01 -2.32 20.93
C GLN A 126 -5.86 -2.67 19.99
N SER A 127 -4.88 -3.48 20.45
CA SER A 127 -3.76 -3.93 19.62
C SER A 127 -4.22 -4.81 18.45
N ASP A 128 -5.17 -5.71 18.69
CA ASP A 128 -5.72 -6.59 17.65
C ASP A 128 -6.51 -5.80 16.59
N TYR A 129 -7.28 -4.79 17.03
CA TYR A 129 -7.98 -3.89 16.11
C TYR A 129 -7.01 -3.05 15.28
N ASN A 130 -5.98 -2.48 15.90
CA ASN A 130 -4.96 -1.70 15.18
C ASN A 130 -4.28 -2.56 14.10
N MET A 131 -3.97 -3.83 14.39
CA MET A 131 -3.43 -4.78 13.41
C MET A 131 -4.39 -5.00 12.23
N LEU A 132 -5.69 -5.16 12.51
CA LEU A 132 -6.72 -5.31 11.48
C LEU A 132 -6.88 -4.05 10.62
N ALA A 133 -6.93 -2.88 11.25
CA ALA A 133 -7.03 -1.58 10.58
C ALA A 133 -5.81 -1.32 9.70
N ALA A 134 -4.60 -1.54 10.24
CA ALA A 134 -3.36 -1.42 9.47
C ALA A 134 -3.35 -2.36 8.27
N THR A 135 -3.73 -3.61 8.47
CA THR A 135 -3.83 -4.59 7.38
C THR A 135 -4.77 -4.12 6.29
N HIS A 136 -5.92 -3.53 6.65
CA HIS A 136 -6.88 -3.04 5.68
C HIS A 136 -6.35 -1.85 4.87
N ILE A 137 -5.71 -0.87 5.54
CA ILE A 137 -5.10 0.29 4.89
C ILE A 137 -4.00 -0.14 3.89
N PHE A 138 -3.15 -1.06 4.32
CA PHE A 138 -2.15 -1.66 3.44
C PHE A 138 -2.81 -2.39 2.26
N ALA A 139 -3.86 -3.18 2.50
CA ALA A 139 -4.53 -3.94 1.44
C ALA A 139 -5.14 -3.02 0.37
N CYS A 140 -5.78 -1.92 0.77
CA CYS A 140 -6.31 -0.93 -0.17
C CYS A 140 -5.19 -0.34 -1.03
N SER A 141 -4.07 0.03 -0.40
CA SER A 141 -2.90 0.57 -1.10
C SER A 141 -2.26 -0.44 -2.05
N VAL A 142 -2.17 -1.71 -1.63
CA VAL A 142 -1.70 -2.80 -2.49
C VAL A 142 -2.64 -3.04 -3.68
N SER A 143 -3.95 -2.82 -3.50
CA SER A 143 -4.93 -2.89 -4.61
C SER A 143 -4.71 -1.78 -5.63
N ILE A 144 -4.53 -0.53 -5.15
CA ILE A 144 -4.14 0.61 -6.00
C ILE A 144 -2.87 0.26 -6.79
N PHE A 145 -1.84 -0.25 -6.11
CA PHE A 145 -0.58 -0.62 -6.75
C PHE A 145 -0.76 -1.68 -7.84
N LEU A 146 -1.61 -2.68 -7.61
CA LEU A 146 -1.95 -3.68 -8.62
C LEU A 146 -2.65 -3.04 -9.82
N GLU A 147 -3.67 -2.19 -9.62
CA GLU A 147 -4.36 -1.51 -10.73
C GLU A 147 -3.40 -0.63 -11.54
N VAL A 148 -2.45 0.03 -10.88
CA VAL A 148 -1.41 0.81 -11.54
C VAL A 148 -0.46 -0.07 -12.36
N VAL A 149 -0.11 -1.26 -11.88
CA VAL A 149 0.67 -2.24 -12.67
C VAL A 149 -0.10 -2.71 -13.91
N LEU A 150 -1.43 -2.81 -13.84
CA LEU A 150 -2.28 -3.30 -14.94
C LEU A 150 -2.59 -2.21 -15.96
N SER A 151 -3.12 -1.09 -15.50
CA SER A 151 -3.70 -0.02 -16.33
C SER A 151 -2.81 1.23 -16.42
N GLY A 152 -1.75 1.33 -15.60
CA GLY A 152 -0.92 2.53 -15.47
C GLY A 152 -1.40 3.48 -14.37
N ALA A 153 -0.58 4.45 -13.98
CA ALA A 153 -0.91 5.45 -12.95
C ALA A 153 -1.78 6.57 -13.51
N LEU A 154 -3.02 6.24 -13.87
CA LEU A 154 -3.98 7.19 -14.44
C LEU A 154 -5.12 7.45 -13.44
N PRO A 155 -5.09 8.57 -12.67
CA PRO A 155 -6.08 8.87 -11.63
C PRO A 155 -7.54 8.86 -12.10
N LYS A 156 -7.78 9.10 -13.40
CA LYS A 156 -9.12 9.14 -14.00
C LYS A 156 -9.74 7.79 -14.27
N LEU A 157 -8.96 6.71 -14.14
CA LEU A 157 -9.50 5.37 -14.37
C LEU A 157 -10.47 5.01 -13.25
N PRO A 158 -11.70 4.55 -13.56
CA PRO A 158 -12.70 4.21 -12.55
C PRO A 158 -12.20 3.19 -11.52
N GLU A 159 -11.40 2.22 -11.96
CA GLU A 159 -10.78 1.24 -11.06
C GLU A 159 -9.83 1.90 -10.05
N ILE A 160 -9.05 2.90 -10.45
CA ILE A 160 -8.13 3.61 -9.56
C ILE A 160 -8.89 4.55 -8.63
N GLN A 161 -9.88 5.30 -9.14
CA GLN A 161 -10.72 6.17 -8.31
C GLN A 161 -11.44 5.38 -7.21
N HIS A 162 -12.01 4.22 -7.57
CA HIS A 162 -12.66 3.33 -6.61
C HIS A 162 -11.70 2.90 -5.49
N GLU A 163 -10.48 2.50 -5.85
CA GLU A 163 -9.48 2.04 -4.90
C GLU A 163 -8.92 3.17 -4.02
N VAL A 164 -8.74 4.37 -4.58
CA VAL A 164 -8.34 5.57 -3.82
C VAL A 164 -9.43 5.95 -2.81
N GLY A 165 -10.71 5.93 -3.22
CA GLY A 165 -11.83 6.18 -2.32
C GLY A 165 -11.87 5.16 -1.18
N ARG A 166 -11.73 3.86 -1.51
CA ARG A 166 -11.65 2.77 -0.53
C ARG A 166 -10.48 2.94 0.45
N ALA A 167 -9.32 3.37 -0.05
CA ALA A 167 -8.17 3.70 0.80
C ALA A 167 -8.46 4.90 1.72
N LEU A 168 -9.06 5.97 1.22
CA LEU A 168 -9.44 7.14 2.02
C LEU A 168 -10.39 6.78 3.16
N GLU A 169 -11.41 5.98 2.87
CA GLU A 169 -12.35 5.47 3.87
C GLU A 169 -11.64 4.64 4.94
N SER A 170 -10.63 3.85 4.57
CA SER A 170 -9.89 2.98 5.51
C SER A 170 -9.14 3.75 6.59
N TYR A 171 -8.71 4.99 6.33
CA TYR A 171 -8.02 5.82 7.34
C TYR A 171 -8.94 6.23 8.48
N SER A 172 -10.27 6.19 8.31
CA SER A 172 -11.22 6.41 9.39
C SER A 172 -11.17 5.34 10.49
N TYR A 173 -10.49 4.21 10.24
CA TYR A 173 -10.31 3.14 11.22
C TYR A 173 -9.15 3.40 12.18
N ILE A 174 -8.42 4.50 12.03
CA ILE A 174 -7.29 4.84 12.89
C ILE A 174 -7.78 5.66 14.08
N HIS A 175 -7.74 5.04 15.26
CA HIS A 175 -8.08 5.72 16.53
C HIS A 175 -6.83 6.22 17.27
N ASP A 176 -5.66 5.72 16.91
CA ASP A 176 -4.37 6.05 17.52
C ASP A 176 -3.53 6.92 16.56
N PRO A 177 -3.31 8.21 16.88
CA PRO A 177 -2.53 9.09 16.02
C PRO A 177 -1.05 8.72 15.89
N ASP A 178 -0.45 8.04 16.89
CA ASP A 178 0.96 7.63 16.84
C ASP A 178 1.18 6.50 15.82
N PHE A 179 0.11 5.77 15.51
CA PHE A 179 0.07 4.67 14.55
C PHE A 179 0.14 5.14 13.09
N MET A 180 -0.05 6.44 12.82
CA MET A 180 0.02 7.02 11.47
C MET A 180 1.39 6.84 10.80
N ASN A 181 2.46 6.77 11.60
CA ASN A 181 3.83 6.60 11.09
C ASN A 181 4.03 5.29 10.32
N VAL A 182 3.22 4.27 10.60
CA VAL A 182 3.25 2.97 9.91
C VAL A 182 2.72 3.08 8.47
N PHE A 183 1.92 4.11 8.18
CA PHE A 183 1.17 4.26 6.94
C PHE A 183 1.81 5.20 5.91
N HIS A 184 3.09 5.54 6.08
CA HIS A 184 3.83 6.34 5.08
C HIS A 184 3.70 5.75 3.67
N TRP A 185 4.06 4.48 3.50
CA TRP A 185 4.00 3.80 2.20
C TRP A 185 2.55 3.75 1.66
N PRO A 186 1.54 3.27 2.42
CA PRO A 186 0.12 3.35 2.02
C PRO A 186 -0.39 4.73 1.60
N LEU A 187 -0.05 5.77 2.37
CA LEU A 187 -0.49 7.14 2.11
C LEU A 187 0.13 7.67 0.83
N CYS A 188 1.45 7.52 0.68
CA CYS A 188 2.14 7.89 -0.55
C CYS A 188 1.54 7.15 -1.73
N VAL A 189 1.20 5.88 -1.53
CA VAL A 189 0.64 5.06 -2.57
C VAL A 189 -0.68 5.61 -3.11
N ALA A 190 -1.63 5.86 -2.22
CA ALA A 190 -2.94 6.37 -2.61
C ALA A 190 -2.87 7.83 -3.11
N ALA A 191 -2.06 8.68 -2.47
CA ALA A 191 -1.88 10.09 -2.85
C ALA A 191 -1.24 10.25 -4.25
N SER A 192 -0.37 9.31 -4.63
CA SER A 192 0.36 9.32 -5.91
C SER A 192 -0.57 9.27 -7.13
N VAL A 193 -1.76 8.68 -6.98
CA VAL A 193 -2.75 8.52 -8.04
C VAL A 193 -4.11 9.13 -7.67
N ALA A 194 -4.12 10.02 -6.69
CA ALA A 194 -5.31 10.73 -6.28
C ALA A 194 -5.76 11.76 -7.32
N GLU A 195 -7.08 11.99 -7.38
CA GLU A 195 -7.63 13.12 -8.11
C GLU A 195 -7.63 14.41 -7.27
N LEU A 196 -7.81 15.54 -7.96
CA LEU A 196 -7.80 16.88 -7.36
C LEU A 196 -8.74 16.99 -6.16
N ASP A 197 -9.92 16.39 -6.26
CA ASP A 197 -10.97 16.43 -5.24
C ASP A 197 -10.55 15.74 -3.93
N HIS A 198 -9.48 14.94 -3.96
CA HIS A 198 -8.96 14.22 -2.81
C HIS A 198 -7.68 14.81 -2.24
N TYR A 199 -7.07 15.83 -2.88
CA TYR A 199 -5.79 16.40 -2.42
C TYR A 199 -5.90 16.99 -1.02
N ASP A 200 -6.98 17.72 -0.72
CA ASP A 200 -7.16 18.31 0.62
C ASP A 200 -7.35 17.25 1.70
N SER A 201 -7.99 16.13 1.37
CA SER A 201 -8.10 14.98 2.29
C SER A 201 -6.72 14.40 2.61
N PHE A 202 -5.86 14.19 1.61
CA PHE A 202 -4.49 13.70 1.83
C PHE A 202 -3.62 14.72 2.55
N ARG A 203 -3.74 16.03 2.24
CA ARG A 203 -3.06 17.10 2.97
C ARG A 203 -3.43 17.10 4.44
N SER A 204 -4.72 16.97 4.75
CA SER A 204 -5.19 16.91 6.14
C SER A 204 -4.62 15.70 6.88
N LEU A 205 -4.54 14.54 6.21
CA LEU A 205 -3.95 13.34 6.78
C LEU A 205 -2.45 13.51 7.03
N LEU A 206 -1.70 14.04 6.06
CA LEU A 206 -0.24 14.19 6.11
C LEU A 206 0.24 15.35 7.00
N SER A 207 -0.58 16.40 7.18
CA SER A 207 -0.26 17.57 8.00
C SER A 207 -0.59 17.39 9.48
N SER A 208 -1.09 16.21 9.88
CA SER A 208 -1.40 15.93 11.29
C SER A 208 -0.14 16.08 12.16
N PRO A 209 -0.20 16.81 13.30
CA PRO A 209 0.96 17.11 14.14
C PRO A 209 1.69 15.87 14.68
N ASN A 210 1.03 14.70 14.68
CA ASN A 210 1.62 13.43 15.10
C ASN A 210 2.49 12.76 14.02
N ILE A 211 2.42 13.25 12.77
CA ILE A 211 3.24 12.83 11.62
C ILE A 211 4.43 13.79 11.43
N ALA A 212 4.31 15.02 11.94
CA ALA A 212 5.24 16.13 11.71
C ALA A 212 6.65 15.94 12.29
N TRP A 213 6.89 14.92 13.13
CA TRP A 213 8.21 14.68 13.75
C TRP A 213 9.20 13.95 12.82
N ILE A 214 8.73 13.29 11.75
CA ILE A 214 9.60 12.53 10.86
C ILE A 214 9.76 13.30 9.54
N GLY A 215 10.93 13.89 9.31
CA GLY A 215 11.25 14.69 8.11
C GLY A 215 10.89 14.01 6.78
N ALA A 216 10.89 12.67 6.73
CA ALA A 216 10.48 11.88 5.56
C ALA A 216 9.05 12.18 5.09
N PHE A 217 8.11 12.50 5.98
CA PHE A 217 6.73 12.84 5.58
C PHE A 217 6.63 14.23 4.96
N ARG A 218 7.41 15.20 5.46
CA ARG A 218 7.47 16.54 4.88
C ARG A 218 8.03 16.47 3.46
N GLU A 219 9.13 15.76 3.28
CA GLU A 219 9.76 15.60 1.96
C GLU A 219 8.84 14.84 0.98
N SER A 220 8.15 13.80 1.46
CA SER A 220 7.19 13.06 0.63
C SER A 220 6.00 13.93 0.24
N LEU A 221 5.47 14.75 1.17
CA LEU A 221 4.39 15.69 0.89
C LEU A 221 4.85 16.78 -0.09
N GLU A 222 6.03 17.37 0.09
CA GLU A 222 6.58 18.39 -0.82
C GLU A 222 6.69 17.87 -2.26
N ARG A 223 7.13 16.62 -2.41
CA ARG A 223 7.22 15.99 -3.73
C ARG A 223 5.87 15.59 -4.30
N LEU A 224 4.93 15.12 -3.48
CA LEU A 224 3.54 14.88 -3.89
C LEU A 224 2.89 16.19 -4.37
N GLU A 225 3.10 17.29 -3.66
CA GLU A 225 2.63 18.63 -4.04
C GLU A 225 3.22 19.08 -5.38
N GLU A 226 4.52 18.86 -5.59
CA GLU A 226 5.15 19.16 -6.88
C GLU A 226 4.56 18.30 -8.00
N HIS A 227 4.32 17.01 -7.75
CA HIS A 227 3.69 16.11 -8.72
C HIS A 227 2.25 16.53 -9.06
N TRP A 228 1.46 16.89 -8.05
CA TRP A 228 0.11 17.43 -8.20
C TRP A 228 0.11 18.76 -8.97
N ARG A 229 1.10 19.62 -8.74
CA ARG A 229 1.30 20.89 -9.46
C ARG A 229 1.64 20.67 -10.93
N VAL A 230 2.52 19.71 -11.24
CA VAL A 230 2.84 19.35 -12.64
C VAL A 230 1.61 18.76 -13.34
N SER A 231 0.90 17.85 -12.66
CA SER A 231 -0.30 17.20 -13.19
C SER A 231 -1.45 18.18 -13.46
N THR A 232 -1.56 19.28 -12.70
CA THR A 232 -2.55 20.34 -12.92
C THR A 232 -2.16 21.32 -14.03
N ASN A 233 -0.88 21.67 -14.15
CA ASN A 233 -0.38 22.53 -15.23
C ASN A 233 -0.43 21.84 -16.61
N MET A 234 -0.28 20.52 -16.66
CA MET A 234 -0.50 19.76 -17.90
C MET A 234 -1.96 19.79 -18.36
N LYS A 235 -2.94 19.85 -17.43
CA LYS A 235 -4.37 20.01 -17.76
C LYS A 235 -4.69 21.36 -18.43
N THR A 236 -3.87 22.39 -18.18
CA THR A 236 -4.09 23.72 -18.77
C THR A 236 -3.41 23.91 -20.12
N THR A 237 -2.50 23.00 -20.52
CA THR A 237 -1.62 23.25 -21.67
C THR A 237 -1.94 22.40 -22.91
N GLU A 238 -2.55 21.21 -22.82
CA GLU A 238 -2.75 20.36 -24.01
C GLU A 238 -4.14 19.71 -24.12
N ALA A 239 -4.98 20.30 -24.98
CA ALA A 239 -5.79 19.54 -25.91
C ALA A 239 -4.87 19.06 -27.05
N GLY A 240 -4.12 17.97 -26.85
CA GLY A 240 -3.35 17.34 -27.92
C GLY A 240 -2.01 16.76 -27.48
N VAL A 241 -1.98 15.42 -27.40
CA VAL A 241 -0.80 14.53 -27.39
C VAL A 241 0.03 14.52 -26.11
N GLU A 242 -0.33 13.62 -25.19
CA GLU A 242 0.53 13.27 -24.04
C GLU A 242 1.90 12.73 -24.50
N PRO A 243 3.02 13.31 -24.04
CA PRO A 243 4.37 12.86 -24.41
C PRO A 243 4.76 11.52 -23.78
N ALA A 244 5.55 10.69 -24.48
CA ALA A 244 5.95 9.33 -24.06
C ALA A 244 6.65 9.19 -22.68
N TRP A 245 7.12 10.29 -22.08
CA TRP A 245 7.66 10.31 -20.70
C TRP A 245 6.59 10.26 -19.60
N THR A 246 5.32 10.56 -19.90
CA THR A 246 4.20 10.43 -18.92
C THR A 246 3.99 8.98 -18.47
N ARG A 247 4.37 7.99 -19.29
CA ARG A 247 4.35 6.57 -18.89
C ARG A 247 5.47 6.17 -17.93
N LYS A 248 6.52 6.99 -17.80
CA LYS A 248 7.78 6.59 -17.15
C LYS A 248 8.02 7.24 -15.80
N PHE A 249 7.26 8.28 -15.45
CA PHE A 249 7.36 8.96 -14.16
C PHE A 249 6.17 8.54 -13.32
N MET A 250 6.37 7.50 -12.51
CA MET A 250 5.35 7.05 -11.59
C MET A 250 5.51 7.82 -10.29
N ALA A 251 4.43 8.24 -9.65
CA ALA A 251 4.50 9.04 -8.44
C ALA A 251 5.07 8.30 -7.20
N TRP A 252 5.55 7.06 -7.37
CA TRP A 252 6.40 6.35 -6.40
C TRP A 252 7.89 6.61 -6.60
N ASP A 253 8.33 7.10 -7.77
CA ASP A 253 9.71 7.56 -8.03
C ASP A 253 10.09 8.75 -7.12
N ILE A 254 9.08 9.39 -6.54
CA ILE A 254 9.13 10.44 -5.52
C ILE A 254 9.66 9.93 -4.16
N LEU A 255 9.58 8.62 -3.89
CA LEU A 255 9.91 8.03 -2.60
C LEU A 255 11.43 7.73 -2.40
N ILE A 256 12.29 8.03 -3.39
CA ILE A 256 13.79 7.89 -3.28
C ILE A 256 14.52 9.23 -3.25
N ALA A 257 14.20 10.12 -2.32
CA ALA A 257 15.20 11.13 -1.94
C ALA A 257 15.20 11.33 -0.45
#